data_AF-V6KBZ2-F1
#
_entry.id   AF-V6KBZ2-F1
#
_cell.length_a   1.000
_cell.length_b   1.000
_cell.length_c   1.000
_cell.angle_alpha   90.00
_cell.angle_beta   90.00
_cell.angle_gamma   90.00
#
_symmetry.space_group_name_H-M   'P 1'
#
loop_
_entity.id
_entity.type
_entity.pdbx_description
1 polymer ?
#
loop_
_entity_poly.entity_id
_entity_poly.type
_entity_poly.pdbx_seq_one_letter_code
_entity_poly.pdbx_strand_id
1 'polypeptide(L)'
;APRGPRPPRPGRTGPAGGGAGSSPRNLGRLLLGGVLLLLTATVLYAMWFMPEDTVDDGSRRSSVEQPAVPPATTDPAPEESRGSDDGGGREQPDETAPQTSGPATSPDGFRTHEDPAGFRIAVPEGWDRSGPNGRGQVRFGSGDFEMVVVKGRDATKEFGADPMAYQSDDEPELEPFRTSDWSSASGLRRIDVGDTAMAEGTYTWQDASGRDVYVRNRAMILDGRYHLVLVIGPDDERDAVDRWFEGVVDTYRVLR
;
A
#
# COMPACT_ATOMS: atom_id res chain seq x y z
N ALA A 1 -7.49 15.87 92.09
CA ALA A 1 -6.69 14.86 92.85
C ALA A 1 -5.39 14.57 92.08
N PRO A 2 -4.30 14.20 92.76
CA PRO A 2 -2.94 14.69 92.45
C PRO A 2 -2.11 13.81 91.49
N ARG A 3 -1.05 14.43 90.94
CA ARG A 3 0.02 13.82 90.13
C ARG A 3 0.87 12.89 90.99
N GLY A 4 1.01 11.63 90.59
CA GLY A 4 2.00 10.68 91.12
C GLY A 4 3.34 10.73 90.33
N PRO A 5 4.50 10.53 90.99
CA PRO A 5 5.82 10.70 90.39
C PRO A 5 6.27 9.51 89.52
N ARG A 6 7.00 9.80 88.44
CA ARG A 6 7.63 8.83 87.53
C ARG A 6 8.89 8.19 88.15
N PRO A 7 9.15 6.89 87.94
CA PRO A 7 10.43 6.27 88.25
C PRO A 7 11.48 6.40 87.10
N PRO A 8 12.79 6.33 87.38
CA PRO A 8 13.89 6.61 86.46
C PRO A 8 14.40 5.40 85.66
N ARG A 9 15.07 5.68 84.51
CA ARG A 9 15.77 4.73 83.63
C ARG A 9 17.19 4.39 84.12
N PRO A 10 17.70 3.20 83.78
CA PRO A 10 19.08 3.05 83.25
C PRO A 10 19.12 2.04 82.07
N GLY A 11 20.04 1.99 81.10
CA GLY A 11 21.22 2.76 80.72
C GLY A 11 22.06 1.95 79.69
N ARG A 12 22.70 2.64 78.73
CA ARG A 12 23.85 2.24 77.86
C ARG A 12 23.57 1.15 76.80
N THR A 13 24.05 1.23 75.55
CA THR A 13 25.44 1.46 75.10
C THR A 13 25.45 1.85 73.61
N GLY A 14 26.33 2.77 73.18
CA GLY A 14 26.70 2.96 71.77
C GLY A 14 27.62 1.85 71.25
N PRO A 15 27.93 1.82 69.94
CA PRO A 15 29.01 2.69 69.46
C PRO A 15 28.69 3.47 68.18
N ALA A 16 29.47 4.54 68.02
CA ALA A 16 29.66 5.29 66.79
C ALA A 16 30.64 4.55 65.85
N GLY A 17 30.45 4.75 64.54
CA GLY A 17 31.33 4.38 63.43
C GLY A 17 30.49 4.43 62.16
N GLY A 18 30.60 5.44 61.29
CA GLY A 18 31.80 5.79 60.53
C GLY A 18 31.69 5.13 59.16
N GLY A 19 31.19 5.86 58.15
CA GLY A 19 31.12 5.35 56.78
C GLY A 19 30.20 6.14 55.87
N ALA A 20 30.67 7.28 55.38
CA ALA A 20 30.21 7.80 54.09
C ALA A 20 30.59 6.79 52.99
N GLY A 21 29.66 6.38 52.14
CA GLY A 21 29.95 5.39 51.10
C GLY A 21 28.87 5.24 50.04
N SER A 22 29.06 5.96 48.92
CA SER A 22 28.57 5.68 47.56
C SER A 22 27.09 5.33 47.31
N SER A 23 26.38 6.25 46.64
CA SER A 23 25.12 5.98 45.93
C SER A 23 25.23 4.78 44.96
N PRO A 24 24.15 4.02 44.74
CA PRO A 24 24.12 2.82 43.88
C PRO A 24 24.08 3.16 42.36
N ARG A 25 24.77 4.23 41.96
CA ARG A 25 24.96 4.65 40.55
C ARG A 25 25.84 3.67 39.75
N ASN A 26 26.47 2.74 40.46
CA ASN A 26 27.40 1.79 39.89
C ASN A 26 26.66 0.60 39.27
N LEU A 27 25.45 0.27 39.73
CA LEU A 27 24.68 -0.86 39.19
C LEU A 27 24.21 -0.58 37.77
N GLY A 28 23.73 0.65 37.50
CA GLY A 28 23.36 1.07 36.16
C GLY A 28 24.55 1.09 35.20
N ARG A 29 25.75 1.48 35.68
CA ARG A 29 26.98 1.44 34.88
C ARG A 29 27.49 0.02 34.63
N LEU A 30 27.33 -0.88 35.60
CA LEU A 30 27.74 -2.28 35.48
C LEU A 30 26.80 -3.04 34.52
N LEU A 31 25.50 -2.76 34.59
CA LEU A 31 24.49 -3.31 33.68
C LEU A 31 24.66 -2.74 32.27
N LEU A 32 24.86 -1.42 32.14
CA LEU A 32 25.19 -0.79 30.85
C LEU A 32 26.49 -1.34 30.27
N GLY A 33 27.53 -1.51 31.09
CA GLY A 33 28.79 -2.13 30.69
C GLY A 33 28.59 -3.58 30.24
N GLY A 34 27.75 -4.35 30.94
CA GLY A 34 27.40 -5.72 30.56
C GLY A 34 26.66 -5.80 29.22
N VAL A 35 25.68 -4.93 28.99
CA VAL A 35 24.95 -4.86 27.71
C VAL A 35 25.87 -4.44 26.57
N LEU A 36 26.72 -3.43 26.78
CA LEU A 36 27.67 -2.97 25.77
C LEU A 36 28.69 -4.07 25.41
N LEU A 37 29.15 -4.81 26.42
CA LEU A 37 30.06 -5.94 26.24
C LEU A 37 29.39 -7.11 25.51
N LEU A 38 28.12 -7.40 25.82
CA LEU A 38 27.32 -8.39 25.11
C LEU A 38 27.17 -8.01 23.63
N LEU A 39 26.76 -6.79 23.33
CA LEU A 39 26.60 -6.29 21.96
C LEU A 39 27.92 -6.34 21.19
N THR A 40 29.03 -5.96 21.83
CA THR A 40 30.36 -6.01 21.22
C THR A 40 30.78 -7.46 20.93
N ALA A 41 30.52 -8.39 21.86
CA ALA A 41 30.76 -9.80 21.65
C ALA A 41 29.91 -10.38 20.52
N THR A 42 28.64 -9.98 20.39
CA THR A 42 27.77 -10.37 19.28
C THR A 42 28.30 -9.89 17.94
N VAL A 43 28.75 -8.63 17.84
CA VAL A 43 29.32 -8.08 16.59
C VAL A 43 30.61 -8.79 16.22
N LEU A 44 31.52 -9.03 17.18
CA LEU A 44 32.76 -9.76 16.93
C LEU A 44 32.50 -11.22 16.53
N TYR A 45 31.53 -11.87 17.15
CA TYR A 45 31.12 -13.23 16.79
C TYR A 45 30.53 -13.27 15.38
N ALA A 46 29.68 -12.30 15.02
CA ALA A 46 29.12 -12.17 13.68
C ALA A 46 30.20 -11.93 12.63
N MET A 47 31.19 -11.06 12.91
CA MET A 47 32.34 -10.85 12.01
C MET A 47 33.19 -12.10 11.84
N TRP A 48 33.35 -12.91 12.89
CA TRP A 48 34.14 -14.14 12.81
C TRP A 48 33.40 -15.28 12.09
N PHE A 49 32.07 -15.25 12.07
CA PHE A 49 31.22 -16.31 11.50
C PHE A 49 30.45 -15.88 10.23
N MET A 50 30.69 -14.69 9.69
CA MET A 50 30.16 -14.28 8.38
C MET A 50 31.13 -14.70 7.27
N PRO A 51 30.72 -15.55 6.31
CA PRO A 51 31.34 -15.57 4.99
C PRO A 51 31.10 -14.22 4.31
N GLU A 52 32.12 -13.76 3.58
CA GLU A 52 32.17 -12.43 2.95
C GLU A 52 31.10 -12.28 1.86
N ASP A 53 29.91 -11.82 2.24
CA ASP A 53 28.98 -11.21 1.29
C ASP A 53 29.17 -9.68 1.33
N THR A 54 29.56 -9.15 0.17
CA THR A 54 29.94 -7.78 -0.08
C THR A 54 28.87 -6.77 0.37
N VAL A 55 29.28 -5.82 1.21
CA VAL A 55 28.51 -4.64 1.58
C VAL A 55 28.59 -3.63 0.44
N ASP A 56 27.51 -3.44 -0.30
CA ASP A 56 27.33 -2.30 -1.20
C ASP A 56 26.72 -1.15 -0.39
N ASP A 57 27.51 -0.11 -0.15
CA ASP A 57 27.08 1.13 0.51
C ASP A 57 26.45 2.05 -0.54
N GLY A 58 25.12 2.06 -0.59
CA GLY A 58 24.35 2.85 -1.55
C GLY A 58 23.04 3.35 -0.94
N SER A 59 23.07 4.57 -0.39
CA SER A 59 21.97 5.54 -0.29
C SER A 59 20.54 5.01 -0.44
N ARG A 60 19.80 5.02 0.68
CA ARG A 60 18.33 4.82 0.75
C ARG A 60 17.60 5.62 -0.33
N ARG A 61 17.19 4.92 -1.38
CA ARG A 61 16.14 5.29 -2.33
C ARG A 61 15.29 4.04 -2.54
N SER A 62 13.99 4.28 -2.64
CA SER A 62 12.89 3.34 -2.80
C SER A 62 13.27 2.05 -3.53
N SER A 63 13.06 0.92 -2.87
CA SER A 63 13.18 -0.41 -3.46
C SER A 63 11.96 -0.69 -4.35
N VAL A 64 12.18 -0.60 -5.66
CA VAL A 64 11.33 -1.21 -6.70
C VAL A 64 11.78 -2.66 -6.83
N GLU A 65 10.90 -3.61 -6.53
CA GLU A 65 11.14 -5.03 -6.75
C GLU A 65 10.55 -5.41 -8.11
N GLN A 66 11.41 -5.75 -9.07
CA GLN A 66 11.04 -6.19 -10.41
C GLN A 66 11.43 -7.68 -10.56
N PRO A 67 10.52 -8.58 -10.97
CA PRO A 67 10.87 -9.98 -11.16
C PRO A 67 11.74 -10.20 -12.40
N ALA A 68 12.82 -10.97 -12.22
CA ALA A 68 13.78 -11.35 -13.26
C ALA A 68 13.23 -12.46 -14.18
N VAL A 69 13.40 -12.27 -15.49
CA VAL A 69 13.24 -13.29 -16.54
C VAL A 69 14.62 -13.90 -16.85
N PRO A 70 14.74 -15.23 -17.04
CA PRO A 70 16.03 -15.88 -17.28
C PRO A 70 16.57 -15.64 -18.71
N PRO A 71 17.90 -15.55 -18.90
CA PRO A 71 18.50 -15.20 -20.18
C PRO A 71 18.59 -16.40 -21.14
N ALA A 72 18.13 -16.21 -22.38
CA ALA A 72 18.45 -17.09 -23.50
C ALA A 72 19.78 -16.66 -24.12
N THR A 73 20.78 -17.53 -24.03
CA THR A 73 22.09 -17.45 -24.69
C THR A 73 21.96 -17.36 -26.20
N THR A 74 22.61 -16.36 -26.81
CA THR A 74 22.86 -16.27 -28.24
C THR A 74 24.37 -16.22 -28.45
N ASP A 75 24.90 -17.09 -29.30
CA ASP A 75 26.20 -16.90 -29.97
C ASP A 75 26.05 -17.35 -31.44
N PRO A 76 26.76 -16.74 -32.40
CA PRO A 76 26.37 -16.70 -33.81
C PRO A 76 27.23 -17.57 -34.75
N ALA A 77 26.90 -17.45 -36.05
CA ALA A 77 27.74 -17.61 -37.25
C ALA A 77 27.36 -18.81 -38.19
N PRO A 78 27.72 -18.77 -39.50
CA PRO A 78 26.73 -18.81 -40.60
C PRO A 78 27.03 -19.90 -41.67
N GLU A 79 26.27 -19.82 -42.78
CA GLU A 79 26.53 -20.35 -44.14
C GLU A 79 25.67 -21.53 -44.69
N GLU A 80 24.92 -21.17 -45.74
CA GLU A 80 24.84 -21.80 -47.07
C GLU A 80 24.13 -23.16 -47.34
N SER A 81 23.02 -23.01 -48.08
CA SER A 81 22.69 -23.63 -49.38
C SER A 81 21.99 -25.01 -49.50
N ARG A 82 20.86 -24.93 -50.24
CA ARG A 82 20.29 -25.86 -51.26
C ARG A 82 19.48 -27.09 -50.81
N GLY A 83 18.28 -27.19 -51.36
CA GLY A 83 17.57 -28.45 -51.61
C GLY A 83 16.05 -28.29 -51.75
N SER A 84 15.52 -28.56 -52.94
CA SER A 84 14.16 -28.32 -53.44
C SER A 84 13.06 -29.30 -52.97
N ASP A 85 11.81 -28.90 -53.26
CA ASP A 85 10.54 -29.67 -53.40
C ASP A 85 9.99 -30.37 -52.14
N ASP A 86 8.71 -30.33 -51.80
CA ASP A 86 7.53 -30.55 -52.64
C ASP A 86 6.28 -29.92 -51.99
N GLY A 87 5.26 -29.64 -52.79
CA GLY A 87 4.05 -28.89 -52.41
C GLY A 87 2.98 -29.69 -51.66
N GLY A 88 2.21 -28.99 -50.82
CA GLY A 88 0.91 -29.48 -50.34
C GLY A 88 0.50 -28.93 -48.97
N GLY A 89 -0.69 -28.34 -48.88
CA GLY A 89 -1.39 -28.11 -47.61
C GLY A 89 -1.39 -26.67 -47.10
N ARG A 90 -2.30 -25.85 -47.62
CA ARG A 90 -2.82 -24.68 -46.92
C ARG A 90 -3.58 -25.16 -45.70
N GLU A 91 -3.22 -24.66 -44.52
CA GLU A 91 -4.08 -24.53 -43.32
C GLU A 91 -3.32 -23.66 -42.31
N GLN A 92 -3.43 -22.35 -42.45
CA GLN A 92 -3.17 -21.43 -41.32
C GLN A 92 -4.48 -21.37 -40.52
N PRO A 93 -4.48 -21.68 -39.21
CA PRO A 93 -5.64 -21.41 -38.38
C PRO A 93 -5.80 -19.90 -38.25
N ASP A 94 -6.95 -19.42 -38.69
CA ASP A 94 -7.40 -18.03 -38.65
C ASP A 94 -7.09 -17.35 -37.31
N GLU A 95 -6.53 -16.14 -37.45
CA GLU A 95 -6.50 -15.09 -36.44
C GLU A 95 -7.91 -14.95 -35.83
N THR A 96 -8.06 -15.48 -34.62
CA THR A 96 -9.27 -15.26 -33.83
C THR A 96 -9.21 -13.85 -33.25
N ALA A 97 -9.60 -12.87 -34.05
CA ALA A 97 -10.21 -11.67 -33.52
C ALA A 97 -11.69 -11.97 -33.25
N PRO A 98 -12.20 -11.70 -32.02
CA PRO A 98 -13.60 -11.37 -31.93
C PRO A 98 -13.89 -10.15 -31.05
N GLN A 99 -14.42 -9.13 -31.74
CA GLN A 99 -15.65 -8.41 -31.42
C GLN A 99 -15.63 -7.43 -30.24
N THR A 100 -15.37 -6.16 -30.55
CA THR A 100 -16.08 -5.07 -29.90
C THR A 100 -17.56 -5.11 -30.30
N SER A 101 -18.46 -4.90 -29.33
CA SER A 101 -19.93 -4.71 -29.45
C SER A 101 -20.81 -5.86 -28.95
N GLY A 102 -20.77 -6.11 -27.64
CA GLY A 102 -21.84 -6.73 -26.86
C GLY A 102 -21.86 -6.12 -25.46
N PRO A 103 -23.00 -6.08 -24.74
CA PRO A 103 -22.98 -5.63 -23.34
C PRO A 103 -22.02 -6.54 -22.59
N ALA A 104 -20.94 -5.97 -22.03
CA ALA A 104 -20.02 -6.71 -21.20
C ALA A 104 -20.85 -7.33 -20.06
N THR A 105 -21.02 -8.66 -20.09
CA THR A 105 -21.64 -9.40 -19.00
C THR A 105 -20.86 -9.04 -17.74
N SER A 106 -21.56 -8.56 -16.70
CA SER A 106 -20.93 -8.24 -15.43
C SER A 106 -20.22 -9.48 -14.87
N PRO A 107 -19.07 -9.31 -14.19
CA PRO A 107 -18.46 -10.42 -13.46
C PRO A 107 -19.45 -11.05 -12.49
N ASP A 108 -19.29 -12.33 -12.19
CA ASP A 108 -20.16 -13.04 -11.24
C ASP A 108 -20.18 -12.32 -9.88
N GLY A 109 -21.38 -12.09 -9.33
CA GLY A 109 -21.58 -11.34 -8.09
C GLY A 109 -21.63 -9.81 -8.25
N PHE A 110 -21.60 -9.31 -9.50
CA PHE A 110 -21.75 -7.89 -9.80
C PHE A 110 -22.93 -7.67 -10.75
N ARG A 111 -23.59 -6.53 -10.58
CA ARG A 111 -24.60 -6.01 -11.52
C ARG A 111 -24.02 -4.84 -12.31
N THR A 112 -24.37 -4.75 -13.59
CA THR A 112 -24.12 -3.52 -14.36
C THR A 112 -25.02 -2.43 -13.82
N HIS A 113 -24.44 -1.29 -13.47
CA HIS A 113 -25.16 -0.12 -12.99
C HIS A 113 -24.89 1.07 -13.90
N GLU A 114 -25.95 1.63 -14.48
CA GLU A 114 -25.90 2.93 -15.14
C GLU A 114 -26.29 4.01 -14.14
N ASP A 115 -25.36 4.92 -13.89
CA ASP A 115 -25.53 5.96 -12.90
C ASP A 115 -26.11 7.23 -13.52
N PRO A 116 -27.09 7.89 -12.85
CA PRO A 116 -27.58 9.20 -13.27
C PRO A 116 -26.50 10.28 -13.37
N ALA A 117 -25.34 10.11 -12.73
CA ALA A 117 -24.18 10.98 -12.92
C ALA A 117 -23.51 10.84 -14.31
N GLY A 118 -24.01 9.94 -15.17
CA GLY A 118 -23.57 9.76 -16.55
C GLY A 118 -22.34 8.87 -16.70
N PHE A 119 -22.30 7.77 -15.96
CA PHE A 119 -21.31 6.71 -16.14
C PHE A 119 -21.98 5.34 -15.96
N ARG A 120 -21.31 4.29 -16.42
CA ARG A 120 -21.67 2.90 -16.15
C ARG A 120 -20.52 2.22 -15.44
N ILE A 121 -20.81 1.38 -14.45
CA ILE A 121 -19.82 0.58 -13.73
C ILE A 121 -20.48 -0.70 -13.23
N ALA A 122 -19.72 -1.78 -13.04
CA ALA A 122 -20.15 -2.92 -12.25
C ALA A 122 -20.19 -2.52 -10.77
N VAL A 123 -21.24 -2.97 -10.08
CA VAL A 123 -21.44 -2.75 -8.64
C VAL A 123 -21.69 -4.11 -8.01
N PRO A 124 -21.03 -4.47 -6.89
CA PRO A 124 -21.34 -5.73 -6.22
C PRO A 124 -22.83 -5.81 -5.88
N GLU A 125 -23.41 -7.01 -5.97
CA GLU A 125 -24.81 -7.20 -5.62
C GLU A 125 -25.08 -6.82 -4.15
N GLY A 126 -26.24 -6.20 -3.91
CA GLY A 126 -26.63 -5.75 -2.57
C GLY A 126 -26.00 -4.44 -2.09
N TRP A 127 -25.09 -3.82 -2.85
CA TRP A 127 -24.51 -2.52 -2.45
C TRP A 127 -25.45 -1.35 -2.74
N ASP A 128 -25.59 -0.48 -1.74
CA ASP A 128 -26.46 0.69 -1.76
C ASP A 128 -25.76 1.92 -2.32
N ARG A 129 -26.46 2.65 -3.20
CA ARG A 129 -25.95 3.87 -3.82
C ARG A 129 -26.27 5.10 -2.97
N SER A 130 -25.33 6.03 -2.86
CA SER A 130 -25.54 7.40 -2.36
C SER A 130 -24.82 8.45 -3.22
N GLY A 131 -25.28 9.70 -3.12
CA GLY A 131 -24.73 10.84 -3.89
C GLY A 131 -25.35 11.07 -5.27
N PRO A 132 -24.75 11.93 -6.13
CA PRO A 132 -23.48 12.61 -5.91
C PRO A 132 -23.54 13.58 -4.72
N ASN A 133 -22.45 13.68 -3.97
CA ASN A 133 -22.31 14.66 -2.90
C ASN A 133 -21.68 15.97 -3.41
N GLY A 134 -21.49 16.96 -2.53
CA GLY A 134 -20.89 18.26 -2.87
C GLY A 134 -19.43 18.20 -3.39
N ARG A 135 -18.79 17.02 -3.36
CA ARG A 135 -17.44 16.78 -3.89
C ARG A 135 -17.45 16.03 -5.23
N GLY A 136 -18.63 15.83 -5.84
CA GLY A 136 -18.77 15.11 -7.11
C GLY A 136 -18.60 13.59 -7.00
N GLN A 137 -18.65 13.04 -5.79
CA GLN A 137 -18.49 11.61 -5.54
C GLN A 137 -19.86 10.92 -5.55
N VAL A 138 -19.97 9.83 -6.31
CA VAL A 138 -21.01 8.82 -6.14
C VAL A 138 -20.42 7.67 -5.33
N ARG A 139 -21.15 7.20 -4.32
CA ARG A 139 -20.67 6.17 -3.39
C ARG A 139 -21.58 4.97 -3.46
N PHE A 140 -21.00 3.78 -3.40
CA PHE A 140 -21.70 2.51 -3.25
C PHE A 140 -21.15 1.82 -2.02
N GLY A 141 -21.99 1.34 -1.11
CA GLY A 141 -21.51 0.77 0.15
C GLY A 141 -22.32 -0.41 0.64
N SER A 142 -21.66 -1.24 1.45
CA SER A 142 -22.28 -2.33 2.19
C SER A 142 -21.40 -2.66 3.41
N GLY A 143 -21.93 -2.46 4.62
CA GLY A 143 -21.16 -2.66 5.86
C GLY A 143 -19.96 -1.70 5.94
N ASP A 144 -18.77 -2.25 6.16
CA ASP A 144 -17.52 -1.50 6.26
C ASP A 144 -16.81 -1.26 4.92
N PHE A 145 -17.41 -1.72 3.81
CA PHE A 145 -16.87 -1.55 2.47
C PHE A 145 -17.57 -0.43 1.72
N GLU A 146 -16.78 0.30 0.94
CA GLU A 146 -17.27 1.40 0.11
C GLU A 146 -16.51 1.49 -1.21
N MET A 147 -17.22 1.79 -2.28
CA MET A 147 -16.67 2.16 -3.58
C MET A 147 -17.02 3.62 -3.86
N VAL A 148 -16.01 4.42 -4.19
CA VAL A 148 -16.17 5.83 -4.52
C VAL A 148 -15.86 6.03 -6.00
N VAL A 149 -16.77 6.67 -6.72
CA VAL A 149 -16.60 7.03 -8.13
C VAL A 149 -16.69 8.54 -8.30
N VAL A 150 -15.68 9.13 -8.93
CA VAL A 150 -15.68 10.56 -9.32
C VAL A 150 -15.60 10.65 -10.83
N LYS A 151 -16.60 11.27 -11.46
CA LYS A 151 -16.64 11.42 -12.91
C LYS A 151 -16.12 12.80 -13.32
N GLY A 152 -14.86 12.87 -13.71
CA GLY A 152 -14.32 14.00 -14.47
C GLY A 152 -14.32 15.34 -13.73
N ARG A 153 -14.29 15.34 -12.39
CA ARG A 153 -14.32 16.59 -11.58
C ARG A 153 -13.13 17.47 -11.94
N ASP A 154 -11.94 16.89 -11.89
CA ASP A 154 -10.68 17.60 -11.98
C ASP A 154 -10.16 17.55 -13.42
N ALA A 155 -9.69 18.69 -13.95
CA ALA A 155 -9.26 18.81 -15.34
C ALA A 155 -7.73 18.74 -15.46
N THR A 156 -7.22 18.07 -16.48
CA THR A 156 -5.76 17.98 -16.70
C THR A 156 -5.12 19.32 -17.08
N LYS A 157 -5.92 20.29 -17.52
CA LYS A 157 -5.48 21.67 -17.74
C LYS A 157 -5.08 22.38 -16.44
N GLU A 158 -5.62 21.95 -15.31
CA GLU A 158 -5.35 22.53 -14.00
C GLU A 158 -4.34 21.68 -13.23
N PHE A 159 -4.52 20.36 -13.23
CA PHE A 159 -3.73 19.43 -12.41
C PHE A 159 -2.60 18.71 -13.17
N GLY A 160 -2.39 19.03 -14.45
CA GLY A 160 -1.45 18.33 -15.30
C GLY A 160 -2.01 17.03 -15.88
N ALA A 161 -1.22 16.37 -16.75
CA ALA A 161 -1.60 15.15 -17.45
C ALA A 161 -0.79 13.92 -17.01
N ASP A 162 -0.20 13.97 -15.81
CA ASP A 162 0.44 12.82 -15.18
C ASP A 162 -0.47 12.26 -14.08
N PRO A 163 -1.13 11.11 -14.31
CA PRO A 163 -2.01 10.52 -13.31
C PRO A 163 -1.28 10.06 -12.05
N MET A 164 0.02 9.74 -12.12
CA MET A 164 0.78 9.34 -10.93
C MET A 164 1.04 10.53 -10.01
N ALA A 165 1.44 11.67 -10.59
CA ALA A 165 1.60 12.93 -9.84
C ALA A 165 0.28 13.38 -9.24
N TYR A 166 -0.80 13.40 -10.04
CA TYR A 166 -2.13 13.76 -9.56
C TYR A 166 -2.60 12.90 -8.40
N GLN A 167 -2.47 11.57 -8.51
CA GLN A 167 -2.89 10.65 -7.46
C GLN A 167 -2.10 10.87 -6.17
N SER A 168 -0.78 11.11 -6.27
CA SER A 168 0.09 11.27 -5.11
C SER A 168 -0.14 12.60 -4.39
N ASP A 169 -0.28 13.69 -5.13
CA ASP A 169 -0.18 15.04 -4.58
C ASP A 169 -1.54 15.72 -4.46
N ASP A 170 -2.39 15.58 -5.48
CA ASP A 170 -3.54 16.45 -5.68
C ASP A 170 -4.89 15.78 -5.40
N GLU A 171 -4.99 14.44 -5.49
CA GLU A 171 -6.27 13.74 -5.40
C GLU A 171 -6.96 13.96 -4.04
N PRO A 172 -8.10 14.67 -3.99
CA PRO A 172 -8.79 15.00 -2.75
C PRO A 172 -9.28 13.78 -1.96
N GLU A 173 -9.54 12.66 -2.64
CA GLU A 173 -10.01 11.42 -2.03
C GLU A 173 -8.94 10.75 -1.18
N LEU A 174 -7.66 10.97 -1.51
CA LEU A 174 -6.53 10.47 -0.74
C LEU A 174 -6.08 11.44 0.36
N GLU A 175 -6.68 12.63 0.49
CA GLU A 175 -6.26 13.64 1.51
C GLU A 175 -6.08 13.04 2.91
N PRO A 176 -6.99 12.18 3.41
CA PRO A 176 -6.81 11.52 4.71
C PRO A 176 -5.53 10.68 4.79
N PHE A 177 -5.11 10.04 3.70
CA PHE A 177 -3.84 9.30 3.63
C PHE A 177 -2.63 10.23 3.75
N ARG A 178 -2.65 11.41 3.09
CA ARG A 178 -1.54 12.38 3.14
C ARG A 178 -1.42 13.07 4.50
N THR A 179 -2.52 13.23 5.23
CA THR A 179 -2.54 13.94 6.51
C THR A 179 -2.53 13.03 7.73
N SER A 180 -2.60 11.71 7.56
CA SER A 180 -2.57 10.77 8.68
C SER A 180 -1.18 10.66 9.31
N ASP A 181 -1.12 10.56 10.64
CA ASP A 181 0.13 10.30 11.38
C ASP A 181 0.72 8.92 11.08
N TRP A 182 -0.12 7.98 10.61
CA TRP A 182 0.28 6.65 10.20
C TRP A 182 -0.35 6.30 8.86
N SER A 183 0.49 6.17 7.83
CA SER A 183 0.04 5.77 6.49
C SER A 183 1.13 5.04 5.71
N SER A 184 0.72 4.27 4.72
CA SER A 184 1.60 3.55 3.80
C SER A 184 1.00 3.49 2.39
N ALA A 185 1.84 3.61 1.37
CA ALA A 185 1.46 3.44 -0.03
C ALA A 185 2.29 2.32 -0.66
N SER A 186 1.65 1.51 -1.50
CA SER A 186 2.28 0.39 -2.19
C SER A 186 1.58 0.11 -3.53
N GLY A 187 2.12 -0.80 -4.32
CA GLY A 187 1.50 -1.20 -5.59
C GLY A 187 1.37 -0.06 -6.62
N LEU A 188 2.08 1.05 -6.42
CA LEU A 188 2.02 2.24 -7.25
C LEU A 188 2.53 1.92 -8.65
N ARG A 189 1.68 2.10 -9.66
CA ARG A 189 2.05 1.92 -11.06
C ARG A 189 1.30 2.88 -11.96
N ARG A 190 2.01 3.35 -12.98
CA ARG A 190 1.40 4.02 -14.13
C ARG A 190 1.06 2.97 -15.17
N ILE A 191 -0.07 3.17 -15.84
CA ILE A 191 -0.54 2.31 -16.93
C ILE A 191 -0.97 3.23 -18.07
N ASP A 192 -0.55 2.92 -19.29
CA ASP A 192 -0.96 3.63 -20.50
C ASP A 192 -1.60 2.61 -21.46
N VAL A 193 -2.87 2.81 -21.81
CA VAL A 193 -3.65 1.94 -22.70
C VAL A 193 -4.23 2.76 -23.84
N GLY A 194 -3.70 2.58 -25.05
CA GLY A 194 -4.02 3.46 -26.18
C GLY A 194 -3.71 4.91 -25.82
N ASP A 195 -4.71 5.79 -25.97
CA ASP A 195 -4.59 7.21 -25.61
C ASP A 195 -4.97 7.51 -24.14
N THR A 196 -5.27 6.48 -23.34
CA THR A 196 -5.69 6.64 -21.94
C THR A 196 -4.51 6.41 -21.00
N ALA A 197 -4.10 7.46 -20.28
CA ALA A 197 -3.15 7.37 -19.17
C ALA A 197 -3.90 7.18 -17.84
N MET A 198 -3.42 6.27 -17.00
CA MET A 198 -3.99 6.01 -15.67
C MET A 198 -2.89 5.66 -14.64
N ALA A 199 -3.21 5.82 -13.37
CA ALA A 199 -2.37 5.41 -12.25
C ALA A 199 -3.18 4.57 -11.27
N GLU A 200 -2.54 3.54 -10.74
CA GLU A 200 -3.08 2.71 -9.68
C GLU A 200 -2.18 2.73 -8.46
N GLY A 201 -2.79 2.65 -7.30
CA GLY A 201 -2.09 2.54 -6.05
C GLY A 201 -2.91 1.89 -4.96
N THR A 202 -2.19 1.37 -3.98
CA THR A 202 -2.73 0.84 -2.74
C THR A 202 -2.31 1.76 -1.60
N TYR A 203 -3.26 2.10 -0.74
CA TYR A 203 -3.07 3.05 0.35
C TYR A 203 -3.66 2.48 1.63
N THR A 204 -2.90 2.56 2.72
CA THR A 204 -3.39 2.27 4.08
C THR A 204 -3.20 3.52 4.93
N TRP A 205 -4.20 3.86 5.75
CA TRP A 205 -4.09 4.91 6.77
C TRP A 205 -5.04 4.65 7.93
N GLN A 206 -4.83 5.37 9.04
CA GLN A 206 -5.80 5.39 10.13
C GLN A 206 -6.86 6.49 9.89
N ASP A 207 -8.13 6.11 9.79
CA ASP A 207 -9.25 7.02 9.59
C ASP A 207 -9.56 7.87 10.86
N ALA A 208 -10.47 8.83 10.73
CA ALA A 208 -10.81 9.74 11.83
C ALA A 208 -11.44 9.05 13.06
N SER A 209 -11.88 7.79 12.93
CA SER A 209 -12.39 6.99 14.04
C SER A 209 -11.30 6.18 14.76
N GLY A 210 -10.07 6.21 14.23
CA GLY A 210 -8.94 5.41 14.72
C GLY A 210 -8.87 4.01 14.11
N ARG A 211 -9.65 3.72 13.07
CA ARG A 211 -9.63 2.43 12.37
C ARG A 211 -8.64 2.48 11.21
N ASP A 212 -7.86 1.41 11.07
CA ASP A 212 -6.98 1.24 9.92
C ASP A 212 -7.80 0.80 8.69
N VAL A 213 -7.67 1.55 7.59
CA VAL A 213 -8.36 1.26 6.33
C VAL A 213 -7.37 0.92 5.23
N TYR A 214 -7.78 0.03 4.34
CA TYR A 214 -7.04 -0.36 3.14
C TYR A 214 -7.82 0.04 1.90
N VAL A 215 -7.14 0.68 0.95
CA VAL A 215 -7.74 1.32 -0.21
C VAL A 215 -7.00 0.97 -1.48
N ARG A 216 -7.76 0.54 -2.48
CA ARG A 216 -7.31 0.42 -3.87
C ARG A 216 -7.88 1.59 -4.66
N ASN A 217 -7.03 2.30 -5.40
CA ASN A 217 -7.43 3.47 -6.17
C ASN A 217 -6.91 3.38 -7.61
N ARG A 218 -7.77 3.74 -8.58
CA ARG A 218 -7.36 4.07 -9.94
C ARG A 218 -7.81 5.48 -10.33
N ALA A 219 -6.86 6.30 -10.77
CA ALA A 219 -7.10 7.58 -11.43
C ALA A 219 -6.88 7.44 -12.95
N MET A 220 -7.87 7.80 -13.75
CA MET A 220 -7.85 7.69 -15.22
C MET A 220 -8.08 9.04 -15.87
N ILE A 221 -7.33 9.35 -16.92
CA ILE A 221 -7.57 10.54 -17.74
C ILE A 221 -8.48 10.15 -18.92
N LEU A 222 -9.71 10.62 -18.91
CA LEU A 222 -10.67 10.46 -20.02
C LEU A 222 -11.16 11.83 -20.45
N ASP A 223 -11.14 12.10 -21.76
CA ASP A 223 -11.56 13.38 -22.35
C ASP A 223 -10.95 14.62 -21.63
N GLY A 224 -9.68 14.52 -21.20
CA GLY A 224 -8.93 15.58 -20.52
C GLY A 224 -9.32 15.84 -19.07
N ARG A 225 -9.99 14.89 -18.41
CA ARG A 225 -10.43 15.00 -17.02
C ARG A 225 -10.09 13.74 -16.23
N TYR A 226 -9.92 13.88 -14.93
CA TYR A 226 -9.66 12.77 -14.02
C TYR A 226 -10.96 12.08 -13.60
N HIS A 227 -10.99 10.77 -13.84
CA HIS A 227 -12.04 9.86 -13.40
C HIS A 227 -11.45 8.90 -12.38
N LEU A 228 -12.09 8.79 -11.22
CA LEU A 228 -11.57 8.03 -10.09
C LEU A 228 -12.49 6.86 -9.77
N VAL A 229 -11.89 5.71 -9.47
CA VAL A 229 -12.57 4.55 -8.89
C VAL A 229 -11.71 4.09 -7.71
N LEU A 230 -12.29 4.18 -6.51
CA LEU A 230 -11.68 3.72 -5.27
C LEU A 230 -12.54 2.62 -4.66
N VAL A 231 -11.90 1.64 -4.04
CA VAL A 231 -12.56 0.72 -3.11
C VAL A 231 -11.83 0.79 -1.78
N ILE A 232 -12.60 0.96 -0.71
CA ILE A 232 -12.17 1.20 0.67
C ILE A 232 -12.77 0.11 1.54
N GLY A 233 -11.98 -0.44 2.46
CA GLY A 233 -12.46 -1.36 3.48
C GLY A 233 -11.51 -1.46 4.66
N PRO A 234 -11.81 -2.34 5.63
CA PRO A 234 -10.92 -2.61 6.77
C PRO A 234 -9.54 -3.12 6.34
N ASP A 235 -8.49 -2.70 7.04
CA ASP A 235 -7.12 -3.14 6.73
C ASP A 235 -6.86 -4.63 7.01
N ASP A 236 -7.69 -5.28 7.83
CA ASP A 236 -7.66 -6.73 8.09
C ASP A 236 -8.48 -7.55 7.08
N GLU A 237 -9.18 -6.90 6.15
CA GLU A 237 -9.97 -7.52 5.07
C GLU A 237 -9.46 -7.15 3.66
N ARG A 238 -8.14 -7.00 3.49
CA ARG A 238 -7.50 -6.56 2.22
C ARG A 238 -7.92 -7.39 1.01
N ASP A 239 -7.95 -8.72 1.15
CA ASP A 239 -8.36 -9.64 0.07
C ASP A 239 -9.78 -9.35 -0.42
N ALA A 240 -10.66 -8.86 0.47
CA ALA A 240 -12.00 -8.46 0.07
C ALA A 240 -12.00 -7.15 -0.71
N VAL A 241 -11.23 -6.15 -0.28
CA VAL A 241 -11.04 -4.90 -1.01
C VAL A 241 -10.45 -5.16 -2.39
N ASP A 242 -9.42 -5.99 -2.49
CA ASP A 242 -8.76 -6.33 -3.75
C ASP A 242 -9.73 -7.01 -4.72
N ARG A 243 -10.48 -8.01 -4.26
CA ARG A 243 -11.49 -8.71 -5.07
C ARG A 243 -12.56 -7.76 -5.60
N TRP A 244 -13.07 -6.85 -4.75
CA TRP A 244 -14.07 -5.88 -5.17
C TRP A 244 -13.50 -4.89 -6.17
N PHE A 245 -12.30 -4.37 -5.92
CA PHE A 245 -11.63 -3.45 -6.82
C PHE A 245 -11.39 -4.06 -8.20
N GLU A 246 -10.86 -5.28 -8.26
CA GLU A 246 -10.59 -5.99 -9.52
C GLU A 246 -11.87 -6.26 -10.31
N GLY A 247 -12.99 -6.56 -9.64
CA GLY A 247 -14.28 -6.77 -10.29
C GLY A 247 -14.94 -5.50 -10.85
N VAL A 248 -14.58 -4.31 -10.37
CA VAL A 248 -15.24 -3.05 -10.79
C VAL A 248 -14.37 -2.17 -11.69
N VAL A 249 -13.06 -2.11 -11.46
CA VAL A 249 -12.22 -1.01 -11.97
C VAL A 249 -12.20 -0.95 -13.51
N ASP A 250 -12.12 -2.10 -14.19
CA ASP A 250 -12.05 -2.17 -15.65
C ASP A 250 -13.42 -2.03 -16.34
N THR A 251 -14.50 -2.02 -15.57
CA THR A 251 -15.88 -1.92 -16.07
C THR A 251 -16.37 -0.48 -16.22
N TYR A 252 -15.64 0.48 -15.65
CA TYR A 252 -16.01 1.89 -15.66
C TYR A 252 -16.04 2.47 -17.07
N ARG A 253 -17.16 3.08 -17.46
CA ARG A 253 -17.31 3.78 -18.75
C ARG A 253 -18.08 5.09 -18.54
N VAL A 254 -17.65 6.14 -19.22
CA VAL A 254 -18.43 7.38 -19.31
C VAL A 254 -19.60 7.17 -20.26
N LEU A 255 -20.81 7.55 -19.84
CA LEU A 255 -21.98 7.58 -20.72
C LEU A 255 -22.01 8.93 -21.41
N ARG A 256 -22.15 8.89 -22.75
CA ARG A 256 -22.25 10.07 -23.62
C ARG A 256 -23.71 10.35 -23.96
#